data_AF-A0A6A7VYC2-F1
#
_entry.id   AF-A0A6A7VYC2-F1
#
_cell.length_a   1.000
_cell.length_b   1.000
_cell.length_c   1.000
_cell.angle_alpha   90.00
_cell.angle_beta   90.00
_cell.angle_gamma   90.00
#
_symmetry.space_group_name_H-M   'P 1'
#
loop_
_entity.id
_entity.type
_entity.pdbx_description
1 polymer ?
#
loop_
_entity_poly.entity_id
_entity_poly.type
_entity_poly.pdbx_seq_one_letter_code
_entity_poly.pdbx_strand_id
1 'polypeptide(L)'
;MNITDEQKTYIKEHPYESPYAMAKSFGCAVQTVYWWLHRLHGDSFKDARKEQREKIRESVRKLYPDYSSSEISKELGITKSCVTSIAKALGVTHTQETEERLRLKCAQAIIRPEIIAKRSESLKKTLRLDRYRATNGIKQKTRRKFKTIPSRCLCARNYLCNKYNYFYDKDYGELLTVFYDSETRMLTEDQQKHYETKYGIKFLQGAEE
;
A
#
# COMPACT_ATOMS: atom_id res chain seq x y z
N MET A 1 43.73 -3.11 0.05
CA MET A 1 42.96 -3.63 -1.10
C MET A 1 43.31 -2.78 -2.31
N ASN A 2 44.03 -3.36 -3.27
CA ASN A 2 44.47 -2.63 -4.46
C ASN A 2 43.43 -2.81 -5.57
N ILE A 3 43.08 -1.70 -6.20
CA ILE A 3 42.24 -1.63 -7.40
C ILE A 3 42.99 -2.31 -8.56
N THR A 4 42.30 -3.13 -9.35
CA THR A 4 42.89 -3.84 -10.51
C THR A 4 43.21 -2.87 -11.65
N ASP A 5 44.05 -3.28 -12.60
CA ASP A 5 44.40 -2.41 -13.73
C ASP A 5 43.19 -2.10 -14.63
N GLU A 6 42.27 -3.05 -14.79
CA GLU A 6 40.98 -2.83 -15.48
C GLU A 6 40.14 -1.73 -14.80
N GLN A 7 40.06 -1.76 -13.47
CA GLN A 7 39.34 -0.75 -12.70
C GLN A 7 40.02 0.62 -12.80
N LYS A 8 41.36 0.69 -12.90
CA LYS A 8 42.08 1.95 -13.15
C LYS A 8 41.77 2.50 -14.54
N THR A 9 41.73 1.64 -15.56
CA THR A 9 41.33 2.04 -16.92
C THR A 9 39.90 2.57 -16.95
N TYR A 10 38.99 1.92 -16.24
CA TYR A 10 37.62 2.40 -16.09
C TYR A 10 37.54 3.78 -15.42
N ILE A 11 38.26 4.00 -14.32
CA ILE A 11 38.32 5.32 -13.65
C ILE A 11 38.90 6.39 -14.59
N LYS A 12 39.87 6.02 -15.45
CA LYS A 12 40.43 6.91 -16.45
C LYS A 12 39.40 7.29 -17.52
N GLU A 13 38.62 6.34 -18.00
CA GLU A 13 37.63 6.56 -19.07
C GLU A 13 36.34 7.23 -18.60
N HIS A 14 35.95 7.09 -17.33
CA HIS A 14 34.66 7.57 -16.82
C HIS A 14 34.81 8.54 -15.62
N PRO A 15 35.46 9.71 -15.80
CA PRO A 15 35.71 10.66 -14.71
C PRO A 15 34.42 11.25 -14.10
N TYR A 16 33.31 11.25 -14.84
CA TYR A 16 32.04 11.84 -14.43
C TYR A 16 31.16 10.93 -13.58
N GLU A 17 31.43 9.64 -13.52
CA GLU A 17 30.60 8.69 -12.77
C GLU A 17 30.79 8.82 -11.26
N SER A 18 29.82 8.36 -10.46
CA SER A 18 29.82 8.52 -9.01
C SER A 18 30.92 7.68 -8.35
N PRO A 19 31.80 8.27 -7.51
CA PRO A 19 32.83 7.52 -6.77
C PRO A 19 32.22 6.46 -5.85
N TYR A 20 31.03 6.73 -5.30
CA TYR A 20 30.32 5.78 -4.45
C TYR A 20 29.83 4.57 -5.25
N ALA A 21 29.37 4.78 -6.49
CA ALA A 21 28.93 3.69 -7.35
C ALA A 21 30.13 2.83 -7.77
N MET A 22 31.22 3.46 -8.20
CA MET A 22 32.48 2.79 -8.52
C MET A 22 33.04 2.03 -7.31
N ALA A 23 33.09 2.64 -6.13
CA ALA A 23 33.63 1.99 -4.93
C ALA A 23 32.82 0.74 -4.56
N LYS A 24 31.49 0.82 -4.67
CA LYS A 24 30.59 -0.31 -4.44
C LYS A 24 30.78 -1.43 -5.46
N SER A 25 30.93 -1.11 -6.75
CA SER A 25 31.16 -2.12 -7.79
C SER A 25 32.54 -2.75 -7.69
N PHE A 26 33.56 -1.96 -7.34
CA PHE A 26 34.95 -2.42 -7.21
C PHE A 26 35.22 -3.13 -5.88
N GLY A 27 34.30 -3.05 -4.91
CA GLY A 27 34.49 -3.62 -3.57
C GLY A 27 35.60 -2.93 -2.78
N CYS A 28 35.78 -1.61 -2.97
CA CYS A 28 36.85 -0.84 -2.34
C CYS A 28 36.32 0.38 -1.56
N ALA A 29 37.20 1.01 -0.79
CA ALA A 29 36.87 2.25 -0.09
C ALA A 29 36.71 3.41 -1.09
N VAL A 30 35.74 4.30 -0.84
CA VAL A 30 35.44 5.46 -1.70
C VAL A 30 36.65 6.41 -1.80
N GLN A 31 37.42 6.53 -0.71
CA GLN A 31 38.65 7.31 -0.67
C GLN A 31 39.68 6.82 -1.70
N THR A 32 39.75 5.51 -1.93
CA THR A 32 40.65 4.92 -2.93
C THR A 32 40.27 5.38 -4.34
N VAL A 33 38.98 5.41 -4.67
CA VAL A 33 38.49 5.91 -5.96
C VAL A 33 38.78 7.40 -6.12
N TYR A 34 38.53 8.21 -5.09
CA TYR A 34 38.87 9.64 -5.12
C TYR A 34 40.36 9.87 -5.33
N TRP A 35 41.21 9.13 -4.63
CA TRP A 35 42.66 9.24 -4.77
C TRP A 35 43.10 8.95 -6.21
N TRP A 36 42.55 7.91 -6.84
CA TRP A 36 42.84 7.60 -8.25
C TRP A 36 42.29 8.63 -9.21
N LEU A 37 41.07 9.16 -8.99
CA LEU A 37 40.52 10.25 -9.80
C LEU A 37 41.41 11.49 -9.74
N HIS A 38 41.86 11.88 -8.54
CA HIS A 38 42.80 12.99 -8.37
C HIS A 38 44.15 12.71 -9.03
N ARG A 39 44.66 11.47 -8.93
CA ARG A 39 45.94 11.10 -9.54
C ARG A 39 45.89 11.09 -11.07
N LEU A 40 44.78 10.66 -11.67
CA LEU A 40 44.63 10.52 -13.12
C LEU A 40 44.20 11.81 -13.81
N HIS A 41 43.31 12.57 -13.16
CA HIS A 41 42.65 13.74 -13.78
C HIS A 41 42.90 15.05 -13.01
N GLY A 42 43.64 15.03 -11.90
CA GLY A 42 43.79 16.21 -11.04
C GLY A 42 42.45 16.65 -10.45
N ASP A 43 42.18 17.95 -10.42
CA ASP A 43 40.87 18.49 -10.01
C ASP A 43 39.85 18.53 -11.16
N SER A 44 40.25 18.29 -12.41
CA SER A 44 39.39 18.43 -13.59
C SER A 44 38.19 17.47 -13.63
N PHE A 45 38.25 16.33 -12.92
CA PHE A 45 37.09 15.43 -12.83
C PHE A 45 35.90 16.09 -12.10
N LYS A 46 36.14 17.08 -11.23
CA LYS A 46 35.08 17.85 -10.59
C LYS A 46 34.34 18.71 -11.61
N ASP A 47 35.07 19.34 -12.52
CA ASP A 47 34.51 20.15 -13.59
C ASP A 47 33.78 19.26 -14.62
N ALA A 48 34.38 18.13 -15.02
CA ALA A 48 33.74 17.16 -15.90
C ALA A 48 32.40 16.64 -15.33
N ARG A 49 32.33 16.42 -14.00
CA ARG A 49 31.08 16.07 -13.31
C ARG A 49 30.05 17.19 -13.33
N LYS A 50 30.50 18.43 -13.14
CA LYS A 50 29.63 19.61 -13.19
C LYS A 50 29.05 19.77 -14.59
N GLU A 51 29.88 19.67 -15.62
CA GLU A 51 29.45 19.70 -17.03
C GLU A 51 28.45 18.60 -17.35
N GLN A 52 28.71 17.35 -16.92
CA GLN A 52 27.79 16.24 -17.16
C GLN A 52 26.43 16.47 -16.47
N ARG A 53 26.42 17.06 -15.26
CA ARG A 53 25.17 17.43 -14.59
C ARG A 53 24.41 18.52 -15.33
N GLU A 54 25.11 19.50 -15.89
CA GLU A 54 24.48 20.55 -16.70
C GLU A 54 23.94 19.99 -18.02
N LYS A 55 24.66 19.09 -18.70
CA LYS A 55 24.13 18.37 -19.87
C LYS A 55 22.84 17.62 -19.56
N ILE A 56 22.79 16.91 -18.43
CA ILE A 56 21.57 16.23 -17.98
C ILE A 56 20.45 17.23 -17.71
N ARG A 57 20.75 18.37 -17.06
CA ARG A 57 19.76 19.43 -16.80
C ARG A 57 19.21 20.02 -18.08
N GLU A 58 20.04 20.27 -19.08
CA GLU A 58 19.63 20.76 -20.39
C GLU A 58 18.74 19.75 -21.12
N SER A 59 19.12 18.48 -21.13
CA SER A 59 18.30 17.41 -21.71
C SER A 59 16.94 17.30 -21.02
N VAL A 60 16.90 17.35 -19.69
CA VAL A 60 15.63 17.38 -18.94
C VAL A 60 14.82 18.62 -19.29
N ARG A 61 15.44 19.81 -19.38
CA ARG A 61 14.72 21.04 -19.77
C ARG A 61 14.04 20.90 -21.13
N LYS A 62 14.71 20.28 -22.10
CA LYS A 62 14.20 20.09 -23.46
C LYS A 62 13.09 19.03 -23.53
N LEU A 63 13.26 17.90 -22.83
CA LEU A 63 12.36 16.75 -22.94
C LEU A 63 11.16 16.81 -21.99
N TYR A 64 11.28 17.47 -20.85
CA TYR A 64 10.24 17.46 -19.81
C TYR A 64 8.86 17.99 -20.28
N PRO A 65 8.75 19.01 -21.14
CA PRO A 65 7.45 19.47 -21.62
C PRO A 65 6.62 18.36 -22.29
N ASP A 66 7.26 17.46 -23.05
CA ASP A 66 6.59 16.52 -23.95
C ASP A 66 6.66 15.05 -23.49
N TYR A 67 7.56 14.72 -22.57
CA TYR A 67 7.78 13.35 -22.09
C TYR A 67 7.49 13.20 -20.61
N SER A 68 7.03 12.01 -20.20
CA SER A 68 6.90 11.70 -18.78
C SER A 68 8.27 11.53 -18.12
N SER A 69 8.34 11.78 -16.81
CA SER A 69 9.58 11.54 -16.07
C SER A 69 10.06 10.08 -16.12
N SER A 70 9.16 9.13 -16.38
CA SER A 70 9.52 7.72 -16.57
C SER A 70 10.13 7.44 -17.94
N GLU A 71 9.70 8.14 -18.99
CA GLU A 71 10.26 8.02 -20.34
C GLU A 71 11.65 8.65 -20.38
N ILE A 72 11.79 9.87 -19.85
CA ILE A 72 13.09 10.58 -19.72
C ILE A 72 14.08 9.76 -18.89
N SER A 73 13.60 9.11 -17.82
CA SER A 73 14.42 8.24 -16.98
C SER A 73 15.02 7.07 -17.77
N LYS A 74 14.26 6.47 -18.69
CA LYS A 74 14.75 5.38 -19.54
C LYS A 74 15.73 5.88 -20.60
N GLU A 75 15.44 7.04 -21.19
CA GLU A 75 16.26 7.62 -22.25
C GLU A 75 17.63 8.10 -21.73
N LEU A 76 17.65 8.78 -20.58
CA LEU A 76 18.88 9.34 -20.00
C LEU A 76 19.59 8.39 -19.02
N GLY A 77 19.02 7.22 -18.72
CA GLY A 77 19.59 6.25 -17.77
C GLY A 77 19.63 6.74 -16.32
N ILE A 78 18.86 7.77 -15.98
CA ILE A 78 18.77 8.34 -14.62
C ILE A 78 17.50 7.90 -13.91
N THR A 79 17.47 7.98 -12.58
CA THR A 79 16.26 7.62 -11.82
C THR A 79 15.13 8.63 -12.06
N LYS A 80 13.89 8.13 -12.08
CA LYS A 80 12.69 8.98 -12.19
C LYS A 80 12.66 10.11 -11.15
N SER A 81 13.08 9.83 -9.91
CA SER A 81 13.15 10.82 -8.84
C SER A 81 14.15 11.94 -9.12
N CYS A 82 15.26 11.63 -9.79
CA CYS A 82 16.24 12.62 -10.23
C CYS A 82 15.63 13.55 -11.28
N VAL A 83 14.97 13.00 -12.31
CA VAL A 83 14.27 13.79 -13.35
C VAL A 83 13.28 14.76 -12.71
N THR A 84 12.42 14.28 -11.79
CA THR A 84 11.43 15.14 -11.14
C THR A 84 12.07 16.23 -10.28
N SER A 85 13.19 15.92 -9.62
CA SER A 85 13.91 16.90 -8.79
C SER A 85 14.56 17.98 -9.65
N ILE A 86 15.15 17.59 -10.80
CA ILE A 86 15.75 18.50 -11.76
C ILE A 86 14.67 19.39 -12.38
N ALA A 87 13.57 18.82 -12.86
CA ALA A 87 12.47 19.60 -13.45
C ALA A 87 11.90 20.63 -12.46
N LYS A 88 11.70 20.23 -11.20
CA LYS A 88 11.28 21.13 -10.11
C LYS A 88 12.29 22.26 -9.87
N ALA A 89 13.59 21.94 -9.85
CA ALA A 89 14.64 22.95 -9.67
C ALA A 89 14.73 23.92 -10.87
N LEU A 90 14.41 23.46 -12.08
CA LEU A 90 14.40 24.26 -13.30
C LEU A 90 13.08 25.01 -13.52
N GLY A 91 12.04 24.73 -12.73
CA GLY A 91 10.70 25.32 -12.90
C GLY A 91 9.99 24.91 -14.19
N VAL A 92 10.36 23.77 -14.80
CA VAL A 92 9.79 23.30 -16.06
C VAL A 92 8.54 22.47 -15.78
N THR A 93 7.47 22.76 -16.50
CA THR A 93 6.18 22.05 -16.42
C THR A 93 5.89 21.31 -17.72
N HIS A 94 4.97 20.35 -17.66
CA HIS A 94 4.46 19.66 -18.85
C HIS A 94 3.59 20.60 -19.69
N THR A 95 3.50 20.33 -21.00
CA THR A 95 2.47 20.93 -21.86
C THR A 95 1.08 20.39 -21.49
N GLN A 96 0.02 21.16 -21.77
CA GLN A 96 -1.35 20.74 -21.46
C GLN A 96 -1.71 19.38 -22.10
N GLU A 97 -1.33 19.18 -23.36
CA GLU A 97 -1.53 17.91 -24.07
C GLU A 97 -0.82 16.74 -23.36
N THR A 98 0.41 16.96 -22.92
CA THR A 98 1.18 15.95 -22.18
C THR A 98 0.55 15.66 -20.83
N GLU A 99 0.08 16.67 -20.10
CA GLU A 99 -0.64 16.48 -18.86
C GLU A 99 -1.91 15.64 -19.04
N GLU A 100 -2.73 15.96 -20.04
CA GLU A 100 -3.95 15.22 -20.34
C GLU A 100 -3.67 13.77 -20.71
N ARG A 101 -2.69 13.55 -21.59
CA ARG A 101 -2.21 12.21 -21.95
C ARG A 101 -1.78 11.42 -20.71
N LEU A 102 -1.04 12.04 -19.79
CA LEU A 102 -0.60 11.40 -18.56
C LEU A 102 -1.76 11.12 -17.60
N ARG A 103 -2.71 12.06 -17.47
CA ARG A 103 -3.93 11.88 -16.67
C ARG A 103 -4.75 10.71 -17.19
N LEU A 104 -4.98 10.62 -18.50
CA LEU A 104 -5.68 9.51 -19.15
C LEU A 104 -4.97 8.16 -18.93
N LYS A 105 -3.65 8.13 -19.10
CA LYS A 105 -2.82 6.93 -18.83
C LYS A 105 -2.96 6.46 -17.37
N CYS A 106 -2.96 7.40 -16.42
CA CYS A 106 -3.19 7.10 -15.00
C CYS A 106 -4.62 6.61 -14.72
N ALA A 107 -5.64 7.24 -15.32
CA ALA A 107 -7.03 6.84 -15.17
C ALA A 107 -7.28 5.43 -15.71
N GLN A 108 -6.76 5.12 -16.90
CA GLN A 108 -6.84 3.77 -17.48
C GLN A 108 -6.14 2.73 -16.61
N ALA A 109 -5.00 3.05 -15.99
CA ALA A 109 -4.30 2.15 -15.10
C ALA A 109 -5.10 1.78 -13.84
N ILE A 110 -5.96 2.69 -13.34
CA ILE A 110 -6.82 2.46 -12.18
C ILE A 110 -7.91 1.41 -12.47
N ILE A 111 -8.43 1.40 -13.70
CA ILE A 111 -9.54 0.53 -14.12
C ILE A 111 -9.06 -0.89 -14.47
N ARG A 112 -7.73 -1.10 -14.59
CA ARG A 112 -7.18 -2.42 -14.95
C ARG A 112 -7.60 -3.50 -13.93
N PRO A 113 -8.18 -4.63 -14.37
CA PRO A 113 -8.73 -5.64 -13.47
C PRO A 113 -7.66 -6.24 -12.55
N GLU A 114 -6.43 -6.42 -13.03
CA GLU A 114 -5.31 -6.90 -12.22
C GLU A 114 -4.96 -5.97 -11.06
N ILE A 115 -5.00 -4.65 -11.30
CA ILE A 115 -4.71 -3.64 -10.27
C ILE A 115 -5.84 -3.59 -9.26
N ILE A 116 -7.10 -3.64 -9.73
CA ILE A 116 -8.29 -3.73 -8.88
C ILE A 116 -8.22 -5.00 -8.02
N ALA A 117 -7.88 -6.14 -8.60
CA ALA A 117 -7.72 -7.41 -7.89
C ALA A 117 -6.66 -7.29 -6.78
N LYS A 118 -5.46 -6.79 -7.09
CA LYS A 118 -4.39 -6.57 -6.10
C LYS A 118 -4.81 -5.63 -4.96
N ARG A 119 -5.51 -4.52 -5.29
CA ARG A 119 -6.03 -3.59 -4.28
C ARG A 119 -7.10 -4.24 -3.41
N SER A 120 -8.01 -5.00 -4.01
CA SER A 120 -9.06 -5.71 -3.29
C SER A 120 -8.49 -6.76 -2.33
N GLU A 121 -7.45 -7.49 -2.75
CA GLU A 121 -6.76 -8.46 -1.90
C GLU A 121 -6.03 -7.81 -0.73
N SER A 122 -5.33 -6.70 -0.97
CA SER A 122 -4.68 -5.94 0.11
C SER A 122 -5.70 -5.38 1.12
N LEU A 123 -6.85 -4.88 0.63
CA LEU A 123 -7.93 -4.42 1.48
C LEU A 123 -8.53 -5.58 2.28
N LYS A 124 -8.81 -6.73 1.67
CA LYS A 124 -9.32 -7.94 2.36
C LYS A 124 -8.38 -8.37 3.49
N LYS A 125 -7.06 -8.39 3.26
CA LYS A 125 -6.05 -8.72 4.28
C LYS A 125 -6.09 -7.71 5.43
N THR A 126 -6.14 -6.42 5.12
CA THR A 126 -6.23 -5.35 6.11
C THR A 126 -7.50 -5.46 6.96
N LEU A 127 -8.66 -5.68 6.33
CA LEU A 127 -9.94 -5.82 7.02
C LEU A 127 -10.02 -7.09 7.86
N ARG A 128 -9.37 -8.19 7.43
CA ARG A 128 -9.30 -9.43 8.22
C ARG A 128 -8.53 -9.19 9.53
N LEU A 129 -7.38 -8.54 9.45
CA LEU A 129 -6.58 -8.19 10.62
C LEU A 129 -7.30 -7.20 11.54
N ASP A 130 -7.95 -6.18 10.97
CA ASP A 130 -8.70 -5.21 11.76
C ASP A 130 -9.94 -5.81 12.41
N ARG A 131 -10.61 -6.79 11.77
CA ARG A 131 -11.68 -7.57 12.40
C ARG A 131 -11.14 -8.35 13.61
N TYR A 132 -10.01 -9.05 13.46
CA TYR A 132 -9.37 -9.74 14.59
C TYR A 132 -9.03 -8.78 15.73
N ARG A 133 -8.43 -7.61 15.41
CA ARG A 133 -8.13 -6.58 16.41
C ARG A 133 -9.39 -6.09 17.14
N ALA A 134 -10.47 -5.82 16.39
CA ALA A 134 -11.75 -5.39 16.96
C ALA A 134 -12.32 -6.43 17.94
N THR A 135 -12.29 -7.72 17.57
CA THR A 135 -12.78 -8.81 18.43
C THR A 135 -11.97 -8.95 19.72
N ASN A 136 -10.66 -8.72 19.66
CA ASN A 136 -9.76 -8.85 20.83
C ASN A 136 -9.54 -7.51 21.59
N GLY A 137 -10.30 -6.46 21.29
CA GLY A 137 -10.14 -5.16 21.96
C GLY A 137 -8.84 -4.42 21.63
N ILE A 138 -8.09 -4.86 20.62
CA ILE A 138 -6.83 -4.25 20.19
C ILE A 138 -7.13 -3.03 19.31
N LYS A 139 -6.32 -1.97 19.45
CA LYS A 139 -6.46 -0.75 18.64
C LYS A 139 -6.38 -1.06 17.14
N GLN A 140 -7.44 -0.71 16.41
CA GLN A 140 -7.54 -0.91 14.96
C GLN A 140 -6.70 0.11 14.21
N LYS A 141 -6.25 -0.25 12.99
CA LYS A 141 -5.59 0.73 12.09
C LYS A 141 -6.61 1.55 11.31
N THR A 142 -7.71 0.93 10.87
CA THR A 142 -8.80 1.64 10.20
C THR A 142 -9.85 2.11 11.20
N ARG A 143 -10.65 3.12 10.81
CA ARG A 143 -11.82 3.61 11.57
C ARG A 143 -13.09 2.80 11.29
N ARG A 144 -12.99 1.62 10.67
CA ARG A 144 -14.17 0.85 10.27
C ARG A 144 -14.80 0.18 11.48
N LYS A 145 -16.12 0.28 11.60
CA LYS A 145 -16.88 -0.46 12.61
C LYS A 145 -17.14 -1.88 12.10
N PHE A 146 -16.77 -2.88 12.89
CA PHE A 146 -17.10 -4.28 12.61
C PHE A 146 -18.29 -4.69 13.47
N LYS A 147 -19.25 -5.40 12.88
CA LYS A 147 -20.36 -5.99 13.64
C LYS A 147 -19.79 -7.13 14.49
N THR A 148 -20.05 -7.10 15.79
CA THR A 148 -19.66 -8.16 16.73
C THR A 148 -20.43 -9.45 16.45
N ILE A 149 -21.71 -9.32 16.06
CA ILE A 149 -22.61 -10.46 15.82
C ILE A 149 -22.85 -10.63 14.30
N PRO A 150 -22.75 -11.86 13.77
CA PRO A 150 -23.10 -12.15 12.37
C PRO A 150 -24.57 -11.84 12.05
N SER A 151 -24.83 -11.29 10.86
CA SER A 151 -26.20 -10.95 10.43
C SER A 151 -27.15 -12.15 10.44
N ARG A 152 -26.67 -13.34 10.07
CA ARG A 152 -27.47 -14.57 10.06
C ARG A 152 -28.07 -14.91 11.42
N CYS A 153 -27.34 -14.66 12.52
CA CYS A 153 -27.81 -14.95 13.88
C CYS A 153 -28.91 -13.97 14.27
N LEU A 154 -28.76 -12.68 13.92
CA LEU A 154 -29.80 -11.67 14.12
C LEU A 154 -31.06 -11.95 13.29
N CYS A 155 -30.91 -12.42 12.05
CA CYS A 155 -32.06 -12.83 11.22
C CYS A 155 -32.79 -14.02 11.84
N ALA A 156 -32.05 -15.03 12.32
CA ALA A 156 -32.64 -16.20 12.99
C ALA A 156 -33.41 -15.80 14.25
N ARG A 157 -32.82 -14.96 15.10
CA ARG A 157 -33.49 -14.39 16.28
C ARG A 157 -34.77 -13.64 15.90
N ASN A 158 -34.69 -12.72 14.94
CA ASN A 158 -35.87 -11.95 14.51
C ASN A 158 -36.98 -12.84 13.94
N TYR A 159 -36.62 -13.94 13.27
CA TYR A 159 -37.58 -14.93 12.80
C TYR A 159 -38.28 -15.66 13.97
N LEU A 160 -37.52 -16.03 15.01
CA LEU A 160 -38.09 -16.60 16.24
C LEU A 160 -39.08 -15.63 16.89
N CYS A 161 -38.71 -14.35 16.99
CA CYS A 161 -39.59 -13.34 17.56
C CYS A 161 -40.88 -13.15 16.72
N ASN A 162 -40.74 -12.98 15.41
CA ASN A 162 -41.88 -12.67 14.56
C ASN A 162 -42.83 -13.85 14.33
N LYS A 163 -42.31 -15.09 14.26
CA LYS A 163 -43.12 -16.27 13.90
C LYS A 163 -43.62 -17.05 15.11
N TYR A 164 -42.80 -17.12 16.15
CA TYR A 164 -43.08 -17.94 17.33
C TYR A 164 -43.33 -17.10 18.59
N ASN A 165 -43.30 -15.77 18.48
CA ASN A 165 -43.60 -14.82 19.57
C ASN A 165 -42.60 -14.84 20.72
N TYR A 166 -41.36 -15.29 20.49
CA TYR A 166 -40.27 -15.09 21.45
C TYR A 166 -39.95 -13.59 21.56
N PHE A 167 -39.48 -13.13 22.71
CA PHE A 167 -39.03 -11.74 22.87
C PHE A 167 -37.55 -11.70 23.27
N TYR A 168 -36.91 -10.55 23.08
CA TYR A 168 -35.56 -10.32 23.56
C TYR A 168 -35.52 -8.94 24.19
N ASP A 169 -34.89 -8.86 25.36
CA ASP A 169 -34.60 -7.58 25.98
C ASP A 169 -33.21 -7.11 25.52
N LYS A 170 -33.09 -5.82 25.22
CA LYS A 170 -31.82 -5.20 24.85
C LYS A 170 -30.98 -4.84 26.06
N ASP A 171 -31.64 -4.62 27.20
CA ASP A 171 -31.06 -4.18 28.46
C ASP A 171 -30.82 -5.37 29.40
N TYR A 172 -31.62 -6.43 29.29
CA TYR A 172 -31.42 -7.72 29.99
C TYR A 172 -30.97 -8.84 29.04
N GLY A 173 -29.67 -9.17 29.08
CA GLY A 173 -29.10 -10.35 28.42
C GLY A 173 -28.22 -10.06 27.19
N GLU A 174 -27.60 -11.10 26.65
CA GLU A 174 -26.84 -11.01 25.41
C GLU A 174 -27.80 -10.85 24.22
N LEU A 175 -27.39 -10.13 23.16
CA LEU A 175 -28.20 -9.87 21.95
C LEU A 175 -28.79 -11.11 21.23
N LEU A 176 -28.29 -12.31 21.54
CA LEU A 176 -28.74 -13.60 21.02
C LEU A 176 -29.51 -14.44 22.05
N THR A 177 -29.77 -13.90 23.24
CA THR A 177 -30.68 -14.50 24.21
C THR A 177 -32.11 -14.12 23.84
N VAL A 178 -32.99 -15.11 23.82
CA VAL A 178 -34.44 -14.96 23.61
C VAL A 178 -35.18 -15.55 24.80
N PHE A 179 -36.26 -14.89 25.17
CA PHE A 179 -37.14 -15.25 26.25
C PHE A 179 -38.45 -15.80 25.72
N TYR A 180 -39.08 -16.69 26.49
CA TYR A 180 -40.39 -17.24 26.22
C TYR A 180 -41.30 -17.14 27.45
N ASP A 181 -42.59 -17.00 27.18
CA ASP A 181 -43.71 -16.86 28.12
C ASP A 181 -44.84 -17.85 27.77
N SER A 182 -45.99 -17.73 28.45
CA SER A 182 -47.19 -18.53 28.18
C SER A 182 -47.81 -18.30 26.80
N GLU A 183 -47.54 -17.16 26.15
CA GLU A 183 -48.06 -16.81 24.82
C GLU A 183 -47.12 -17.26 23.69
N THR A 184 -45.91 -17.70 24.03
CA THR A 184 -44.88 -18.10 23.09
C THR A 184 -45.20 -19.47 22.49
N ARG A 185 -45.12 -19.57 21.16
CA ARG A 185 -45.27 -20.85 20.45
C ARG A 185 -44.00 -21.67 20.63
N MET A 186 -44.00 -22.53 21.65
CA MET A 186 -42.85 -23.36 22.01
C MET A 186 -42.37 -24.21 20.84
N LEU A 187 -41.06 -24.19 20.63
CA LEU A 187 -40.38 -25.03 19.64
C LEU A 187 -40.16 -26.42 20.24
N THR A 188 -40.02 -27.43 19.39
CA THR A 188 -39.57 -28.74 19.86
C THR A 188 -38.12 -28.68 20.35
N GLU A 189 -37.74 -29.56 21.27
CA GLU A 189 -36.38 -29.60 21.81
C GLU A 189 -35.29 -29.70 20.72
N ASP A 190 -35.55 -30.49 19.67
CA ASP A 190 -34.63 -30.64 18.53
C ASP A 190 -34.44 -29.33 17.75
N GLN A 191 -35.52 -28.54 17.63
CA GLN A 191 -35.47 -27.24 16.96
C GLN A 191 -34.71 -26.24 17.84
N GLN A 192 -34.94 -26.23 19.15
CA GLN A 192 -34.18 -25.38 20.08
C GLN A 192 -32.69 -25.69 20.02
N LYS A 193 -32.31 -26.98 20.11
CA LYS A 193 -30.91 -27.44 19.96
C LYS A 193 -30.30 -27.03 18.62
N HIS A 194 -31.07 -27.05 17.53
CA HIS A 194 -30.61 -26.56 16.23
C HIS A 194 -30.23 -25.07 16.29
N TYR A 195 -31.08 -24.23 16.90
CA TYR A 195 -30.82 -22.79 16.98
C TYR A 195 -29.67 -22.45 17.93
N GLU A 196 -29.57 -23.16 19.05
CA GLU A 196 -28.44 -23.08 19.99
C GLU A 196 -27.11 -23.43 19.31
N THR A 197 -27.05 -24.61 18.68
CA THR A 197 -25.79 -25.12 18.08
C THR A 197 -25.37 -24.30 16.86
N LYS A 198 -26.32 -23.95 15.98
CA LYS A 198 -26.02 -23.32 14.69
C LYS A 198 -25.84 -21.80 14.78
N TYR A 199 -26.61 -21.14 15.65
CA TYR A 199 -26.65 -19.68 15.73
C TYR A 199 -26.20 -19.11 17.07
N GLY A 200 -26.01 -19.95 18.10
CA GLY A 200 -25.61 -19.52 19.44
C GLY A 200 -26.72 -18.79 20.19
N ILE A 201 -27.98 -19.06 19.85
CA ILE A 201 -29.15 -18.44 20.48
C ILE A 201 -29.43 -19.16 21.80
N LYS A 202 -29.62 -18.43 22.89
CA LYS A 202 -29.96 -19.00 24.21
C LYS A 202 -31.44 -18.79 24.50
N PHE A 203 -32.14 -19.82 24.94
CA PHE A 203 -33.54 -19.73 25.36
C PHE A 203 -33.61 -19.66 26.88
N LEU A 204 -34.30 -18.65 27.42
CA LEU A 204 -34.54 -18.51 28.86
C LEU A 204 -36.03 -18.29 29.11
N GLN A 205 -36.53 -18.79 30.24
CA GLN A 205 -37.89 -18.47 30.65
C GLN A 205 -37.94 -17.02 31.12
N GLY A 206 -38.88 -16.24 30.58
CA GLY A 206 -39.14 -14.89 31.09
C GLY A 206 -39.62 -14.96 32.53
N ALA A 207 -39.16 -14.05 33.39
CA ALA A 207 -39.79 -13.86 34.69
C ALA A 207 -41.16 -13.21 34.44
N GLU A 208 -42.22 -13.88 34.87
CA GLU A 208 -43.55 -13.26 34.96
C GLU A 208 -43.51 -12.21 36.07
N GLU A 209 -43.68 -10.93 35.72
CA GLU A 209 -44.07 -9.87 36.66
C GLU A 209 -45.60 -9.80 36.76
#